data_AF-A0A6M1MJL2-F1
#
_entry.id   AF-A0A6M1MJL2-F1
#
_cell.length_a   1.000
_cell.length_b   1.000
_cell.length_c   1.000
_cell.angle_alpha   90.00
_cell.angle_beta   90.00
_cell.angle_gamma   90.00
#
_symmetry.space_group_name_H-M   'P 1'
#
loop_
_entity.id
_entity.type
_entity.pdbx_description
1 polymer ?
#
loop_
_entity_poly.entity_id
_entity_poly.type
_entity_poly.pdbx_seq_one_letter_code
_entity_poly.pdbx_strand_id
1 'polypeptide(L)'
;MSQQDQFQQRLDRIRQQEQHSGAPAPLPGRGTPPAAGREIATNALYPLSLAGAFLLGLLAVGLGRYIRFHLADGAAGDQTSDMDLLITVGFGMAASFVLAQMFRLSSKEHVGLQGIGVMVAVCTFHNLFHWAPGPMAAVFSPGYVAEMQDLAPANTAVFRGMVFNLVEPPAPETAAGEEAQPAAPRLLKLDSEK
;
A
#
# COMPACT_ATOMS: atom_id res chain seq x y z
N MET A 1 -18.10 -12.77 -75.60
CA MET A 1 -16.90 -12.68 -74.74
C MET A 1 -16.86 -13.92 -73.86
N SER A 2 -15.79 -14.70 -73.94
CA SER A 2 -15.65 -15.95 -73.18
C SER A 2 -15.26 -15.66 -71.72
N GLN A 3 -15.54 -16.59 -70.80
CA GLN A 3 -15.11 -16.44 -69.40
C GLN A 3 -13.58 -16.37 -69.25
N GLN A 4 -12.83 -16.99 -70.17
CA GLN A 4 -11.37 -16.91 -70.20
C GLN A 4 -10.90 -15.48 -70.50
N ASP A 5 -11.56 -14.77 -71.41
CA ASP A 5 -11.20 -13.37 -71.74
C ASP A 5 -11.37 -12.44 -70.53
N GLN A 6 -12.41 -12.65 -69.72
CA GLN A 6 -12.66 -11.87 -68.50
C GLN A 6 -11.65 -12.18 -67.39
N PHE A 7 -11.17 -13.43 -67.32
CA PHE A 7 -10.16 -13.82 -66.36
C PHE A 7 -8.79 -13.23 -66.72
N GLN A 8 -8.40 -13.31 -67.99
CA GLN A 8 -7.16 -12.67 -68.49
C GLN A 8 -7.16 -11.16 -68.22
N GLN A 9 -8.27 -10.47 -68.52
CA GLN A 9 -8.40 -9.02 -68.23
C GLN A 9 -8.28 -8.68 -66.74
N ARG A 10 -8.70 -9.57 -65.83
CA ARG A 10 -8.53 -9.37 -64.38
C ARG A 10 -7.07 -9.55 -63.96
N LEU A 11 -6.37 -10.54 -64.51
CA LEU A 11 -4.96 -10.75 -64.23
C LEU A 11 -4.09 -9.58 -64.71
N ASP A 12 -4.36 -9.07 -65.92
CA ASP A 12 -3.62 -7.91 -66.45
C ASP A 12 -3.85 -6.65 -65.61
N ARG A 13 -5.07 -6.47 -65.09
CA ARG A 13 -5.41 -5.37 -64.18
C ARG A 13 -4.66 -5.47 -62.85
N ILE A 14 -4.58 -6.66 -62.25
CA ILE A 14 -3.85 -6.87 -60.98
C ILE A 14 -2.35 -6.64 -61.19
N ARG A 15 -1.80 -7.14 -62.30
CA ARG A 15 -0.37 -6.97 -62.63
C ARG A 15 0.01 -5.50 -62.89
N GLN A 16 -0.88 -4.74 -63.54
CA GLN A 16 -0.73 -3.29 -63.70
C GLN A 16 -0.89 -2.53 -62.38
N GLN A 17 -1.76 -3.01 -61.48
CA GLN A 17 -1.95 -2.43 -60.15
C GLN A 17 -0.72 -2.67 -59.25
N GLU A 18 -0.05 -3.82 -59.35
CA GLU A 18 1.22 -4.09 -58.66
C GLU A 18 2.38 -3.25 -59.24
N GLN A 19 2.40 -3.00 -60.55
CA GLN A 19 3.40 -2.14 -61.18
C GLN A 19 3.22 -0.64 -60.89
N HIS A 20 1.97 -0.16 -60.73
CA HIS A 20 1.67 1.22 -60.33
C HIS A 20 1.69 1.42 -58.82
N SER A 21 1.50 0.35 -58.04
CA SER A 21 1.74 0.32 -56.60
C SER A 21 3.21 -0.01 -56.36
N GLY A 22 4.10 0.84 -56.87
CA GLY A 22 5.46 0.92 -56.35
C GLY A 22 5.35 0.98 -54.84
N ALA A 23 6.06 0.08 -54.15
CA ALA A 23 6.11 0.01 -52.70
C ALA A 23 6.11 1.44 -52.14
N PRO A 24 5.22 1.79 -51.19
CA PRO A 24 5.17 3.15 -50.68
C PRO A 24 6.59 3.51 -50.28
N ALA A 25 7.15 4.52 -50.96
CA ALA A 25 8.45 5.05 -50.60
C ALA A 25 8.41 5.23 -49.07
N PRO A 26 9.39 4.69 -48.32
CA PRO A 26 9.40 4.86 -46.88
C PRO A 26 9.36 6.36 -46.66
N LEU A 27 8.24 6.84 -46.11
CA LEU A 27 8.05 8.24 -45.77
C LEU A 27 9.33 8.67 -45.06
N PRO A 28 9.98 9.79 -45.45
CA PRO A 28 11.16 10.26 -44.76
C PRO A 28 10.76 10.37 -43.30
N GLY A 29 11.32 9.47 -42.49
CA GLY A 29 10.97 9.30 -41.10
C GLY A 29 11.05 10.67 -40.48
N ARG A 30 9.88 11.22 -40.15
CA ARG A 30 9.77 12.43 -39.36
C ARG A 30 10.58 12.10 -38.13
N GLY A 31 11.78 12.67 -38.05
CA GLY A 31 12.68 12.48 -36.92
C GLY A 31 11.94 12.98 -35.70
N THR A 32 11.18 12.11 -35.05
CA THR A 32 10.87 12.25 -33.65
C THR A 32 12.24 12.19 -32.99
N PRO A 33 12.72 13.29 -32.40
CA PRO A 33 13.97 13.24 -31.65
C PRO A 33 13.86 12.07 -30.66
N PRO A 34 14.94 11.31 -30.42
CA PRO A 34 14.89 10.15 -29.55
C PRO A 34 14.28 10.60 -28.23
N ALA A 35 13.11 10.03 -27.91
CA ALA A 35 12.37 10.30 -26.71
C ALA A 35 13.07 9.67 -25.49
N ALA A 36 14.42 9.64 -25.47
CA ALA A 36 15.22 8.99 -24.44
C ALA A 36 14.85 9.49 -23.04
N GLY A 37 14.60 10.80 -22.89
CA GLY A 37 14.13 11.36 -21.61
C GLY A 37 12.70 10.96 -21.24
N ARG A 38 11.82 10.71 -22.23
CA ARG A 38 10.42 10.35 -22.01
C ARG A 38 10.26 8.85 -21.78
N GLU A 39 11.04 8.02 -22.46
CA GLU A 39 11.12 6.57 -22.25
C GLU A 39 11.71 6.24 -20.87
N ILE A 40 12.80 6.90 -20.46
CA ILE A 40 13.38 6.72 -19.12
C ILE A 40 12.39 7.20 -18.04
N ALA A 41 11.73 8.35 -18.26
CA ALA A 41 10.68 8.81 -17.35
C ALA A 41 9.53 7.81 -17.27
N THR A 42 9.02 7.27 -18.37
CA THR A 42 7.97 6.22 -18.35
C THR A 42 8.45 4.91 -17.72
N ASN A 43 9.72 4.57 -17.85
CA ASN A 43 10.28 3.34 -17.28
C ASN A 43 10.53 3.45 -15.77
N ALA A 44 10.86 4.65 -15.27
CA ALA A 44 10.99 4.93 -13.83
C ALA A 44 9.63 5.26 -13.16
N LEU A 45 8.65 5.76 -13.92
CA LEU A 45 7.31 6.07 -13.42
C LEU A 45 6.56 4.82 -12.95
N TYR A 46 6.81 3.66 -13.57
CA TYR A 46 6.15 2.42 -13.18
C TYR A 46 6.58 1.89 -11.79
N PRO A 47 7.89 1.70 -11.48
CA PRO A 47 8.28 1.32 -10.12
C PRO A 47 7.91 2.40 -9.09
N LEU A 48 7.92 3.68 -9.49
CA LEU A 48 7.47 4.78 -8.64
C LEU A 48 5.96 4.70 -8.36
N SER A 49 5.13 4.31 -9.34
CA SER A 49 3.69 4.15 -9.13
C SER A 49 3.37 2.95 -8.24
N LEU A 50 4.15 1.88 -8.33
CA LEU A 50 4.07 0.75 -7.40
C LEU A 50 4.43 1.16 -5.97
N ALA A 51 5.54 1.88 -5.77
CA ALA A 51 5.91 2.42 -4.46
C ALA A 51 4.84 3.40 -3.94
N GLY A 52 4.32 4.26 -4.81
CA GLY A 52 3.22 5.17 -4.50
C GLY A 52 1.96 4.43 -4.06
N ALA A 53 1.59 3.34 -4.71
CA ALA A 53 0.44 2.51 -4.31
C ALA A 53 0.62 1.88 -2.93
N PHE A 54 1.81 1.37 -2.61
CA PHE A 54 2.11 0.87 -1.27
C PHE A 54 1.98 1.98 -0.21
N LEU A 55 2.59 3.15 -0.44
CA LEU A 55 2.50 4.29 0.46
C LEU A 55 1.06 4.79 0.63
N LEU A 56 0.27 4.76 -0.44
CA LEU A 56 -1.15 5.11 -0.40
C LEU A 56 -1.93 4.19 0.55
N GLY A 57 -1.61 2.89 0.54
CA GLY A 57 -2.16 1.92 1.48
C GLY A 57 -1.79 2.24 2.93
N LEU A 58 -0.53 2.62 3.19
CA LEU A 58 -0.10 3.04 4.53
C LEU A 58 -0.87 4.28 5.01
N LEU A 59 -0.96 5.30 4.15
CA LEU A 59 -1.65 6.56 4.46
C LEU A 59 -3.15 6.37 4.67
N ALA A 60 -3.78 5.45 3.93
CA ALA A 60 -5.19 5.14 4.07
C ALA A 60 -5.56 4.66 5.48
N VAL A 61 -4.70 3.87 6.13
CA VAL A 61 -4.91 3.42 7.51
C VAL A 61 -4.81 4.58 8.49
N GLY A 62 -3.81 5.45 8.32
CA GLY A 62 -3.67 6.66 9.14
C GLY A 62 -4.89 7.58 9.03
N LEU A 63 -5.39 7.77 7.81
CA LEU A 63 -6.61 8.55 7.55
C LEU A 63 -7.85 7.89 8.17
N GLY A 64 -7.99 6.57 8.02
CA GLY A 64 -9.07 5.80 8.63
C GLY A 64 -9.08 5.92 10.16
N ARG A 65 -7.90 5.82 10.80
CA ARG A 65 -7.75 6.03 12.25
C ARG A 65 -8.07 7.47 12.66
N TYR A 66 -7.62 8.46 11.89
CA TYR A 66 -7.94 9.87 12.14
C TYR A 66 -9.46 10.12 12.13
N ILE A 67 -10.15 9.61 11.11
CA ILE A 67 -11.61 9.73 10.99
C ILE A 67 -12.28 9.03 12.18
N ARG A 68 -11.87 7.79 12.48
CA ARG A 68 -12.44 7.02 13.61
C ARG A 68 -12.24 7.73 14.94
N PHE A 69 -11.06 8.29 15.19
CA PHE A 69 -10.76 9.06 16.39
C PHE A 69 -11.75 10.23 16.55
N HIS A 70 -11.99 11.01 15.49
CA HIS A 70 -12.90 12.16 15.54
C HIS A 70 -14.38 11.78 15.56
N LEU A 71 -14.75 10.59 15.08
CA LEU A 71 -16.14 10.11 15.11
C LEU A 71 -16.50 9.38 16.41
N ALA A 72 -15.52 8.75 17.07
CA ALA A 72 -15.70 7.95 18.28
C ALA A 72 -15.25 8.69 19.57
N ASP A 73 -15.15 10.02 19.51
CA ASP A 73 -14.77 10.90 20.62
C ASP A 73 -13.44 10.54 21.30
N GLY A 74 -12.50 10.03 20.50
CA GLY A 74 -11.13 9.75 20.93
C GLY A 74 -10.91 8.51 21.80
N ALA A 75 -11.93 7.69 22.06
CA ALA A 75 -11.76 6.44 22.81
C ALA A 75 -11.31 5.30 21.88
N ALA A 76 -10.27 4.55 22.29
CA ALA A 76 -10.12 3.19 21.78
C ALA A 76 -11.27 2.36 22.37
N GLY A 77 -12.35 2.19 21.61
CA GLY A 77 -13.56 1.53 22.10
C GLY A 77 -13.26 0.13 22.64
N ASP A 78 -14.07 -0.30 23.62
CA ASP A 78 -14.04 -1.61 24.30
C ASP A 78 -14.40 -2.78 23.35
N GLN A 79 -13.66 -2.89 22.26
CA GLN A 79 -13.86 -3.86 21.20
C GLN A 79 -12.80 -4.95 21.30
N THR A 80 -13.19 -6.17 21.00
CA THR A 80 -12.24 -7.28 20.92
C THR A 80 -11.19 -7.00 19.84
N SER A 81 -9.96 -7.50 20.04
CA SER A 81 -8.85 -7.25 19.10
C SER A 81 -9.17 -7.67 17.66
N ASP A 82 -9.95 -8.75 17.48
CA ASP A 82 -10.39 -9.21 16.16
C ASP A 82 -11.38 -8.22 15.49
N MET A 83 -12.27 -7.59 16.27
CA MET A 83 -13.20 -6.58 15.74
C MET A 83 -12.50 -5.27 15.41
N ASP A 84 -11.58 -4.81 16.27
CA ASP A 84 -10.81 -3.61 15.98
C ASP A 84 -9.93 -3.78 14.74
N LEU A 85 -9.31 -4.97 14.58
CA LEU A 85 -8.56 -5.32 13.38
C LEU A 85 -9.46 -5.30 12.14
N LEU A 86 -10.62 -5.96 12.19
CA LEU A 86 -11.56 -6.02 11.06
C LEU A 86 -12.02 -4.63 10.64
N ILE A 87 -12.36 -3.77 11.59
CA ILE A 87 -12.81 -2.40 11.31
C ILE A 87 -11.66 -1.58 10.73
N THR A 88 -10.46 -1.67 11.30
CA THR A 88 -9.31 -0.90 10.83
C THR A 88 -8.89 -1.33 9.42
N VAL A 89 -8.86 -2.64 9.14
CA VAL A 89 -8.60 -3.16 7.79
C VAL A 89 -9.72 -2.74 6.83
N GLY A 90 -10.99 -2.84 7.24
CA GLY A 90 -12.14 -2.44 6.42
C GLY A 90 -12.11 -0.97 6.03
N PHE A 91 -11.89 -0.07 7.00
CA PHE A 91 -11.72 1.37 6.72
C PHE A 91 -10.47 1.65 5.90
N GLY A 92 -9.35 1.00 6.20
CA GLY A 92 -8.10 1.15 5.45
C GLY A 92 -8.26 0.75 3.98
N MET A 93 -8.94 -0.36 3.71
CA MET A 93 -9.24 -0.82 2.35
C MET A 93 -10.24 0.09 1.63
N ALA A 94 -11.27 0.58 2.32
CA ALA A 94 -12.21 1.52 1.74
C ALA A 94 -11.52 2.85 1.36
N ALA A 95 -10.72 3.41 2.27
CA ALA A 95 -9.97 4.63 2.03
C ALA A 95 -8.91 4.44 0.94
N SER A 96 -8.19 3.31 0.94
CA SER A 96 -7.19 3.02 -0.11
C SER A 96 -7.84 2.89 -1.47
N PHE A 97 -9.02 2.25 -1.56
CA PHE A 97 -9.79 2.17 -2.80
C PHE A 97 -10.20 3.55 -3.32
N VAL A 98 -10.72 4.44 -2.47
CA VAL A 98 -11.07 5.81 -2.86
C VAL A 98 -9.86 6.55 -3.39
N LEU A 99 -8.73 6.48 -2.67
CA LEU A 99 -7.48 7.10 -3.11
C LEU A 99 -6.98 6.49 -4.42
N ALA A 100 -7.07 5.17 -4.60
CA ALA A 100 -6.69 4.49 -5.83
C ALA A 100 -7.49 5.02 -7.05
N GLN A 101 -8.79 5.24 -6.88
CA GLN A 101 -9.64 5.81 -7.93
C GLN A 101 -9.24 7.26 -8.24
N MET A 102 -8.97 8.08 -7.21
CA MET A 102 -8.53 9.47 -7.39
C MET A 102 -7.21 9.56 -8.17
N PHE A 103 -6.25 8.68 -7.89
CA PHE A 103 -4.95 8.65 -8.55
C PHE A 103 -4.91 7.78 -9.82
N ARG A 104 -6.04 7.17 -10.21
CA ARG A 104 -6.16 6.24 -11.36
C ARG A 104 -5.19 5.05 -11.27
N LEU A 105 -4.85 4.63 -10.05
CA LEU A 105 -3.97 3.49 -9.75
C LEU A 105 -4.80 2.21 -9.65
N SER A 106 -5.52 1.87 -10.72
CA SER A 106 -6.54 0.81 -10.71
C SER A 106 -6.04 -0.54 -11.27
N SER A 107 -4.74 -0.67 -11.59
CA SER A 107 -4.22 -1.97 -12.05
C SER A 107 -4.17 -2.97 -10.88
N LYS A 108 -4.29 -4.27 -11.19
CA LYS A 108 -4.30 -5.34 -10.19
C LYS A 108 -3.06 -5.32 -9.28
N GLU A 109 -1.90 -4.93 -9.83
CA GLU A 109 -0.63 -4.82 -9.11
C GLU A 109 -0.68 -3.69 -8.07
N HIS A 110 -1.21 -2.52 -8.44
CA HIS A 110 -1.34 -1.38 -7.53
C HIS A 110 -2.32 -1.70 -6.39
N VAL A 111 -3.46 -2.34 -6.70
CA VAL A 111 -4.43 -2.76 -5.68
C VAL A 111 -3.82 -3.79 -4.72
N GLY A 112 -3.04 -4.74 -5.24
CA GLY A 112 -2.31 -5.71 -4.42
C GLY A 112 -1.32 -5.02 -3.47
N LEU A 113 -0.52 -4.09 -3.97
CA LEU A 113 0.44 -3.32 -3.16
C LEU A 113 -0.23 -2.41 -2.14
N GLN A 114 -1.36 -1.79 -2.48
CA GLN A 114 -2.17 -1.03 -1.52
C GLN A 114 -2.64 -1.93 -0.39
N GLY A 115 -3.14 -3.13 -0.69
CA GLY A 115 -3.56 -4.10 0.32
C GLY A 115 -2.41 -4.51 1.25
N ILE A 116 -1.23 -4.77 0.70
CA ILE A 116 -0.02 -5.05 1.50
C ILE A 116 0.33 -3.84 2.38
N GLY A 117 0.31 -2.63 1.82
CA GLY A 117 0.51 -1.39 2.56
C GLY A 117 -0.48 -1.22 3.70
N VAL A 118 -1.76 -1.45 3.47
CA VAL A 118 -2.79 -1.43 4.52
C VAL A 118 -2.44 -2.42 5.62
N MET A 119 -2.13 -3.68 5.29
CA MET A 119 -1.80 -4.70 6.30
C MET A 119 -0.56 -4.32 7.12
N VAL A 120 0.51 -3.85 6.45
CA VAL A 120 1.73 -3.39 7.14
C VAL A 120 1.41 -2.22 8.07
N ALA A 121 0.67 -1.21 7.60
CA ALA A 121 0.29 -0.09 8.45
C ALA A 121 -0.57 -0.54 9.63
N VAL A 122 -1.61 -1.36 9.42
CA VAL A 122 -2.46 -1.84 10.51
C VAL A 122 -1.64 -2.49 11.62
N CYS A 123 -0.67 -3.33 11.26
CA CYS A 123 0.16 -4.03 12.24
C CYS A 123 1.21 -3.14 12.91
N THR A 124 1.60 -2.02 12.32
CA THR A 124 2.78 -1.24 12.76
C THR A 124 2.51 0.23 13.07
N PHE A 125 1.30 0.72 12.84
CA PHE A 125 0.94 2.14 13.00
C PHE A 125 1.14 2.64 14.44
N HIS A 126 0.99 1.76 15.43
CA HIS A 126 1.24 2.10 16.84
C HIS A 126 2.70 2.55 17.09
N ASN A 127 3.67 2.11 16.27
CA ASN A 127 5.05 2.56 16.39
C ASN A 127 5.22 4.06 16.13
N LEU A 128 4.32 4.67 15.35
CA LEU A 128 4.38 6.11 15.05
C LEU A 128 4.16 6.96 16.31
N PHE A 129 3.38 6.45 17.27
CA PHE A 129 3.16 7.09 18.56
C PHE A 129 4.41 7.07 19.44
N HIS A 130 5.31 6.11 19.23
CA HIS A 130 6.60 6.02 19.92
C HIS A 130 7.68 6.87 19.23
N TRP A 131 7.76 6.83 17.90
CA TRP A 131 8.80 7.53 17.15
C TRP A 131 8.54 9.03 17.01
N ALA A 132 7.27 9.45 16.95
CA ALA A 132 6.88 10.83 16.74
C ALA A 132 5.71 11.24 17.67
N PRO A 133 5.88 11.17 19.01
CA PRO A 133 4.79 11.44 19.95
C PRO A 133 4.27 12.88 19.87
N GLY A 134 5.13 13.87 19.64
CA GLY A 134 4.73 15.27 19.51
C GLY A 134 3.76 15.51 18.34
N PRO A 135 4.15 15.18 17.08
CA PRO A 135 3.25 15.25 15.94
C PRO A 135 1.96 14.44 16.12
N MET A 136 2.04 13.23 16.67
CA MET A 136 0.84 12.41 16.91
C MET A 136 -0.07 13.03 17.97
N ALA A 137 0.47 13.66 19.02
CA ALA A 137 -0.32 14.35 20.03
C ALA A 137 -1.06 15.57 19.47
N ALA A 138 -0.49 16.25 18.47
CA ALA A 138 -1.16 17.34 17.78
C ALA A 138 -2.35 16.85 16.91
N VAL A 139 -2.30 15.63 16.41
CA VAL A 139 -3.33 15.04 15.53
C VAL A 139 -4.40 14.29 16.33
N PHE A 140 -4.02 13.56 17.38
CA PHE A 140 -4.87 12.61 18.11
C PHE A 140 -5.04 12.93 19.60
N SER A 141 -4.53 14.06 20.10
CA SER A 141 -4.43 14.41 21.53
C SER A 141 -3.33 13.66 22.32
N PRO A 142 -2.79 14.27 23.38
CA PRO A 142 -1.80 13.61 24.25
C PRO A 142 -2.31 12.35 24.94
N GLY A 143 -3.58 12.31 25.36
CA GLY A 143 -4.16 11.17 26.07
C GLY A 143 -4.22 9.91 25.22
N TYR A 144 -4.63 10.05 23.96
CA TYR A 144 -4.67 8.94 23.02
C TYR A 144 -3.25 8.43 22.67
N VAL A 145 -2.26 9.31 22.58
CA VAL A 145 -0.86 8.90 22.36
C VAL A 145 -0.39 8.03 23.51
N ALA A 146 -0.65 8.43 24.76
CA ALA A 146 -0.29 7.64 25.93
C ALA A 146 -0.98 6.26 25.92
N GLU A 147 -2.28 6.23 25.61
CA GLU A 147 -3.03 4.97 25.47
C GLU A 147 -2.42 4.04 24.40
N MET A 148 -2.07 4.59 23.23
CA MET A 148 -1.43 3.80 22.17
C MET A 148 -0.03 3.29 22.55
N GLN A 149 0.71 4.06 23.34
CA GLN A 149 2.02 3.65 23.85
C GLN A 149 1.91 2.55 24.91
N ASP A 150 0.86 2.59 25.73
CA ASP A 150 0.56 1.57 26.74
C ASP A 150 0.03 0.27 26.11
N LEU A 151 -0.72 0.36 25.01
CA LEU A 151 -1.28 -0.80 24.31
C LEU A 151 -0.23 -1.70 23.66
N ALA A 152 0.86 -1.12 23.14
CA ALA A 152 1.87 -1.90 22.42
C ALA A 152 3.27 -1.26 22.52
N PRO A 153 4.33 -2.04 22.80
CA PRO A 153 5.69 -1.52 22.84
C PRO A 153 6.18 -1.00 21.50
N ALA A 154 7.17 -0.09 21.53
CA ALA A 154 7.85 0.38 20.33
C ALA A 154 8.58 -0.74 19.57
N ASN A 155 8.74 -0.57 18.26
CA ASN A 155 9.43 -1.51 17.36
C ASN A 155 8.81 -2.91 17.34
N THR A 156 7.48 -2.97 17.42
CA THR A 156 6.73 -4.22 17.36
C THR A 156 5.71 -4.22 16.22
N ALA A 157 5.26 -5.40 15.82
CA ALA A 157 4.05 -5.57 15.01
C ALA A 157 2.97 -6.21 15.88
N VAL A 158 1.75 -5.68 15.83
CA VAL A 158 0.60 -6.23 16.53
C VAL A 158 -0.35 -6.87 15.53
N PHE A 159 -0.66 -8.16 15.71
CA PHE A 159 -1.62 -8.86 14.87
C PHE A 159 -2.53 -9.75 15.72
N ARG A 160 -3.84 -9.47 15.69
CA ARG A 160 -4.86 -10.18 16.49
C ARG A 160 -4.49 -10.28 17.98
N GLY A 161 -3.99 -9.18 18.55
CA GLY A 161 -3.58 -9.09 19.95
C GLY A 161 -2.25 -9.74 20.28
N MET A 162 -1.58 -10.39 19.32
CA MET A 162 -0.22 -10.90 19.49
C MET A 162 0.79 -9.81 19.12
N VAL A 163 1.84 -9.68 19.94
CA VAL A 163 2.93 -8.72 19.75
C VAL A 163 4.16 -9.45 19.25
N PHE A 164 4.73 -8.98 18.14
CA PHE A 164 5.94 -9.51 17.52
C PHE A 164 7.04 -8.44 17.55
N ASN A 165 8.23 -8.75 18.07
CA ASN A 165 9.36 -7.82 18.03
C ASN A 165 9.92 -7.73 16.61
N LEU A 166 10.08 -6.50 16.10
CA LEU A 166 10.65 -6.25 14.77
C LEU A 166 12.18 -6.11 14.81
N VAL A 167 12.72 -5.82 16.00
CA VAL A 167 14.15 -5.74 16.26
C VAL A 167 14.49 -6.82 17.29
N GLU A 168 15.54 -7.59 17.02
CA GLU A 168 16.07 -8.56 17.97
C GLU A 168 16.40 -7.85 19.29
N PRO A 169 15.89 -8.32 20.44
CA PRO A 169 16.32 -7.75 21.71
C PRO A 169 17.84 -7.89 21.81
N PRO A 170 18.57 -6.87 22.32
CA PRO A 170 20.01 -6.98 22.47
C PRO A 170 20.34 -8.26 23.25
N ALA A 171 21.32 -9.01 22.76
CA ALA A 171 21.80 -10.22 23.41
C ALA A 171 22.08 -9.92 24.90
N PRO A 172 21.85 -10.89 25.82
CA PRO A 172 22.06 -10.70 27.26
C PRO A 172 23.55 -10.61 27.66
N GLU A 173 24.37 -9.90 26.88
CA GLU A 173 25.74 -9.56 27.20
C GLU A 173 25.79 -8.11 27.69
N THR A 174 25.39 -7.90 28.95
CA THR A 174 25.86 -6.84 29.89
C THR A 174 24.91 -6.64 31.09
N ALA A 175 24.04 -7.60 31.41
CA ALA A 175 23.39 -7.63 32.73
C ALA A 175 24.29 -8.33 33.76
N ALA A 176 25.56 -7.93 33.83
CA ALA A 176 26.40 -8.21 34.98
C ALA A 176 26.23 -7.04 35.95
N GLY A 177 25.26 -7.17 36.86
CA GLY A 177 25.14 -6.27 38.01
C GLY A 177 23.79 -5.61 38.24
N GLU A 178 22.67 -6.30 38.07
CA GLU A 178 21.54 -6.12 38.98
C GLU A 178 20.71 -7.40 38.96
N GLU A 179 20.59 -8.08 40.09
CA GLU A 179 19.80 -9.30 40.22
C GLU A 179 18.35 -9.04 39.78
N ALA A 180 18.03 -9.45 38.56
CA ALA A 180 16.67 -9.57 38.07
C ALA A 180 15.94 -10.62 38.93
N GLN A 181 15.26 -10.13 39.97
CA GLN A 181 14.22 -10.88 40.65
C GLN A 181 13.19 -11.28 39.58
N PRO A 182 12.95 -12.58 39.32
CA PRO A 182 12.04 -13.00 38.28
C PRO A 182 10.66 -12.47 38.63
N ALA A 183 10.15 -11.53 37.82
CA ALA A 183 8.79 -11.06 37.92
C ALA A 183 7.88 -12.28 37.68
N ALA A 184 7.37 -12.84 38.78
CA ALA A 184 6.38 -13.89 38.76
C ALA A 184 5.21 -13.45 37.85
N PRO A 185 4.59 -14.38 37.11
CA PRO A 185 3.40 -14.05 36.32
C PRO A 185 2.37 -13.40 37.27
N ARG A 186 2.08 -12.11 37.07
CA ARG A 186 0.95 -11.46 37.74
C ARG A 186 -0.32 -12.09 37.17
N LEU A 187 -0.73 -13.19 37.80
CA LEU A 187 -2.11 -13.66 37.73
C LEU A 187 -2.98 -12.49 38.23
N LEU A 188 -3.70 -11.86 37.31
CA LEU A 188 -4.83 -11.01 37.64
C LEU A 188 -5.79 -11.88 38.47
N LYS A 189 -5.75 -11.70 39.80
CA LYS A 189 -6.81 -12.19 40.68
C LYS A 189 -8.04 -11.39 40.30
N LEU A 190 -8.97 -12.04 39.62
CA LEU A 190 -10.36 -11.63 39.61
C LEU A 190 -10.82 -11.73 41.06
N ASP A 191 -10.83 -10.61 41.76
CA ASP A 191 -11.53 -10.48 43.03
C ASP A 191 -13.01 -10.65 42.74
N SER A 192 -13.45 -11.90 42.86
CA SER A 192 -14.85 -12.25 43.02
C SER A 192 -15.18 -12.05 44.49
N GLU A 193 -15.66 -10.86 44.86
CA GLU A 193 -16.38 -10.67 46.11
C GLU A 193 -17.66 -9.85 45.90
N LYS A 194 -18.77 -10.61 46.00
CA LYS A 194 -20.14 -10.30 46.45
C LYS A 194 -21.03 -9.37 45.63
#